data_AF-A0A941NCG1-F1
#
_entry.id   AF-A0A941NCG1-F1
#
_cell.length_a   1.000
_cell.length_b   1.000
_cell.length_c   1.000
_cell.angle_alpha   90.00
_cell.angle_beta   90.00
_cell.angle_gamma   90.00
#
_symmetry.space_group_name_H-M   'P 1'
#
loop_
_entity.id
_entity.type
_entity.pdbx_description
1 polymer ?
#
loop_
_entity_poly.entity_id
_entity_poly.type
_entity_poly.pdbx_seq_one_letter_code
_entity_poly.pdbx_strand_id
1 'polypeptide(L)'
;MTPAARLQAAIEILSAGGSRPLDRQLKDWFRAHRFAGSKDRHAITDQVYEIVRHRARFAHRMGSDDPRALVISSVLAAGDAPESLFTGGYGPSPLTDAERTAIARAPSPEPGWAAGEYPLWLEAELARAFGAGLKAEMAAFQARAPVDLRVNTLKARRADVIAQLRADKFPCEIPAELDDAIRCPPGVNLTAHPLFLSGAFEIQDWAAQRAVALSEARPGMRVLDLAAGAGGKSLALAAAMQNRGSILAFDDKPERLAP
;
A
#
# COMPACT_ATOMS: atom_id res chain seq x y z
N MET A 1 22.61 7.92 1.89
CA MET A 1 22.19 9.05 2.76
C MET A 1 22.43 8.68 4.22
N THR A 2 22.68 9.67 5.09
CA THR A 2 22.74 9.43 6.55
C THR A 2 21.33 9.11 7.10
N PRO A 3 21.20 8.45 8.26
CA PRO A 3 19.90 8.24 8.91
C PRO A 3 19.11 9.54 9.08
N ALA A 4 19.75 10.60 9.58
CA ALA A 4 19.14 11.93 9.70
C ALA A 4 18.62 12.47 8.36
N ALA A 5 19.38 12.35 7.27
CA ALA A 5 18.92 12.82 5.95
C ALA A 5 17.72 12.04 5.41
N ARG A 6 17.56 10.76 5.79
CA ARG A 6 16.36 9.98 5.45
C ARG A 6 15.14 10.44 6.23
N LEU A 7 15.30 10.83 7.50
CA LEU A 7 14.23 11.46 8.28
C LEU A 7 13.75 12.76 7.62
N GLN A 8 14.70 13.59 7.18
CA GLN A 8 14.37 14.84 6.48
C GLN A 8 13.58 14.58 5.20
N ALA A 9 13.99 13.60 4.41
CA ALA A 9 13.25 13.17 3.22
C ALA A 9 11.82 12.69 3.56
N ALA A 10 11.65 11.93 4.65
CA ALA A 10 10.33 11.49 5.10
C ALA A 10 9.44 12.69 5.49
N ILE A 11 9.97 13.68 6.21
CA ILE A 11 9.25 14.93 6.53
C ILE A 11 8.80 15.63 5.24
N GLU A 12 9.69 15.83 4.28
CA GLU A 12 9.38 16.50 3.01
C GLU A 12 8.29 15.78 2.21
N ILE A 13 8.38 14.45 2.13
CA ILE A 13 7.41 13.63 1.40
C ILE A 13 6.03 13.72 2.07
N LEU A 14 5.97 13.61 3.39
CA LEU A 14 4.72 13.70 4.15
C LEU A 14 4.13 15.12 4.12
N SER A 15 4.98 16.16 4.11
CA SER A 15 4.59 17.57 4.03
C SER A 15 4.12 18.01 2.65
N ALA A 16 4.50 17.29 1.58
CA ALA A 16 4.04 17.61 0.23
C ALA A 16 2.51 17.61 0.11
N GLY A 17 1.83 16.83 0.96
CA GLY A 17 0.40 16.90 1.19
C GLY A 17 -0.49 16.66 -0.05
N GLY A 18 -1.79 16.84 0.16
CA GLY A 18 -2.80 16.81 -0.89
C GLY A 18 -3.44 15.44 -1.15
N SER A 19 -4.40 15.41 -2.06
CA SER A 19 -5.20 14.24 -2.43
C SER A 19 -4.48 13.22 -3.32
N ARG A 20 -3.17 13.38 -3.54
CA ARG A 20 -2.39 12.50 -4.41
C ARG A 20 -1.99 11.22 -3.67
N PRO A 21 -2.04 10.05 -4.33
CA PRO A 21 -1.53 8.80 -3.77
C PRO A 21 -0.06 8.88 -3.32
N LEU A 22 0.27 8.26 -2.18
CA LEU A 22 1.58 8.34 -1.54
C LEU A 22 2.72 7.77 -2.40
N ASP A 23 2.45 6.71 -3.16
CA ASP A 23 3.39 6.12 -4.12
C ASP A 23 3.82 7.13 -5.19
N ARG A 24 2.90 7.99 -5.64
CA ARG A 24 3.19 9.08 -6.56
C ARG A 24 4.02 10.17 -5.91
N GLN A 25 3.73 10.52 -4.65
CA GLN A 25 4.52 11.51 -3.89
C GLN A 25 5.97 11.04 -3.71
N LEU A 26 6.17 9.77 -3.32
CA LEU A 26 7.48 9.13 -3.25
C LEU A 26 8.21 9.17 -4.60
N LYS A 27 7.52 8.79 -5.68
CA LYS A 27 8.08 8.80 -7.04
C LYS A 27 8.54 10.19 -7.48
N ASP A 28 7.72 11.21 -7.21
CA ASP A 28 8.03 12.60 -7.54
C ASP A 28 9.23 13.10 -6.74
N TRP A 29 9.28 12.82 -5.43
CA TRP A 29 10.43 13.17 -4.60
C TRP A 29 11.72 12.48 -5.09
N PHE A 30 11.69 11.18 -5.39
CA PHE A 30 12.86 10.45 -5.89
C PHE A 30 13.33 10.85 -7.30
N ARG A 31 12.44 11.43 -8.10
CA ARG A 31 12.79 12.04 -9.41
C ARG A 31 13.55 13.35 -9.21
N ALA A 32 13.11 14.17 -8.27
CA ALA A 32 13.79 15.42 -7.91
C ALA A 32 15.13 15.17 -7.19
N HIS A 33 15.25 14.07 -6.43
CA HIS A 33 16.42 13.77 -5.59
C HIS A 33 17.23 12.59 -6.13
N ARG A 34 17.94 12.80 -7.24
CA ARG A 34 18.70 11.74 -7.95
C ARG A 34 19.87 11.15 -7.14
N PHE A 35 20.34 11.83 -6.10
CA PHE A 35 21.39 11.33 -5.21
C PHE A 35 20.93 10.16 -4.33
N ALA A 36 19.62 9.97 -4.14
CA ALA A 36 19.09 8.83 -3.38
C ALA A 36 19.26 7.54 -4.19
N GLY A 37 20.22 6.71 -3.77
CA GLY A 37 20.47 5.39 -4.38
C GLY A 37 19.41 4.36 -4.00
N SER A 38 19.47 3.16 -4.58
CA SER A 38 18.47 2.09 -4.36
C SER A 38 18.23 1.77 -2.88
N LYS A 39 19.30 1.64 -2.08
CA LYS A 39 19.19 1.39 -0.63
C LYS A 39 18.50 2.53 0.12
N ASP A 40 18.78 3.78 -0.25
CA ASP A 40 18.14 4.95 0.36
C ASP A 40 16.67 5.04 -0.02
N ARG A 41 16.34 4.78 -1.29
CA ARG A 41 14.95 4.76 -1.76
C ARG A 41 14.11 3.74 -1.00
N HIS A 42 14.65 2.54 -0.80
CA HIS A 42 13.98 1.49 -0.04
C HIS A 42 13.75 1.92 1.41
N ALA A 43 14.80 2.38 2.10
CA ALA A 43 14.70 2.82 3.49
C ALA A 43 13.71 3.99 3.68
N ILE A 44 13.73 4.99 2.79
CA ILE A 44 12.80 6.13 2.84
C ILE A 44 11.36 5.65 2.58
N THR A 45 11.17 4.77 1.60
CA THR A 45 9.85 4.22 1.27
C THR A 45 9.26 3.48 2.46
N ASP A 46 10.02 2.56 3.04
CA ASP A 46 9.57 1.76 4.18
C ASP A 46 9.23 2.65 5.37
N GLN A 47 10.10 3.62 5.68
CA GLN A 47 9.88 4.56 6.77
C GLN A 47 8.62 5.42 6.56
N VAL A 48 8.40 5.94 5.36
CA VAL A 48 7.22 6.76 5.04
C VAL A 48 5.93 5.94 5.14
N TYR A 49 5.91 4.71 4.60
CA TYR A 49 4.75 3.85 4.72
C TYR A 49 4.48 3.43 6.17
N GLU A 50 5.53 3.20 6.96
CA GLU A 50 5.41 2.90 8.38
C GLU A 50 4.79 4.08 9.15
N ILE A 51 5.24 5.31 8.88
CA ILE A 51 4.68 6.51 9.49
C ILE A 51 3.21 6.70 9.13
N VAL A 52 2.85 6.50 7.86
CA VAL A 52 1.45 6.64 7.42
C VAL A 52 0.56 5.54 8.00
N ARG A 53 1.07 4.31 8.10
CA ARG A 53 0.36 3.18 8.72
C ARG A 53 0.12 3.40 10.21
N HIS A 54 1.07 4.02 10.90
CA HIS A 54 1.03 4.28 12.34
C HIS A 54 0.71 5.73 12.70
N ARG A 55 0.11 6.46 11.76
CA ARG A 55 -0.13 7.89 11.87
C ARG A 55 -0.99 8.23 13.09
N ALA A 56 -2.02 7.42 13.39
CA ALA A 56 -2.96 7.75 14.45
C ALA A 56 -2.28 7.68 15.83
N ARG A 57 -1.52 6.61 16.09
CA ARG A 57 -0.77 6.49 17.35
C ARG A 57 0.37 7.51 17.45
N PHE A 58 1.05 7.79 16.34
CA PHE A 58 2.12 8.79 16.32
C PHE A 58 1.60 10.21 16.57
N ALA A 59 0.46 10.54 15.95
CA ALA A 59 -0.22 11.80 16.21
C ALA A 59 -0.68 11.91 17.67
N HIS A 60 -1.23 10.82 18.23
CA HIS A 60 -1.61 10.77 19.64
C HIS A 60 -0.39 10.98 20.56
N ARG A 61 0.71 10.26 20.32
CA ARG A 61 1.93 10.32 21.14
C ARG A 61 2.55 11.71 21.22
N MET A 62 2.53 12.43 20.11
CA MET A 62 3.08 13.79 20.03
C MET A 62 2.04 14.89 20.26
N GLY A 63 0.75 14.54 20.31
CA GLY A 63 -0.35 15.50 20.35
C GLY A 63 -0.44 16.38 19.10
N SER A 64 0.11 15.91 17.97
CA SER A 64 0.19 16.64 16.72
C SER A 64 0.29 15.68 15.54
N ASP A 65 -0.51 15.93 14.50
CA ASP A 65 -0.49 15.18 13.24
C ASP A 65 0.40 15.87 12.17
N ASP A 66 1.26 16.80 12.60
CA ASP A 66 2.25 17.43 11.74
C ASP A 66 3.28 16.39 11.26
N PRO A 67 3.65 16.37 9.97
CA PRO A 67 4.63 15.44 9.41
C PRO A 67 5.92 15.29 10.22
N ARG A 68 6.45 16.39 10.77
CA ARG A 68 7.67 16.37 11.58
C ARG A 68 7.41 15.74 12.94
N ALA A 69 6.28 16.01 13.57
CA ALA A 69 5.88 15.35 14.82
C ALA A 69 5.71 13.84 14.61
N LEU A 70 5.11 13.41 13.50
CA LEU A 70 4.98 11.99 13.16
C LEU A 70 6.34 11.30 12.99
N VAL A 71 7.30 11.97 12.34
CA VAL A 71 8.68 11.46 12.18
C VAL A 71 9.42 11.40 13.52
N ILE A 72 9.24 12.39 14.41
CA ILE A 72 9.79 12.32 15.78
C ILE A 72 9.21 11.11 16.52
N SER A 73 7.89 10.91 16.44
CA SER A 73 7.23 9.80 17.11
C SER A 73 7.69 8.44 16.58
N SER A 74 7.97 8.31 15.29
CA SER A 74 8.46 7.04 14.73
C SER A 74 9.89 6.72 15.18
N VAL A 75 10.75 7.75 15.34
CA VAL A 75 12.08 7.59 15.95
C VAL A 75 11.98 7.10 17.39
N LEU A 76 11.09 7.70 18.19
CA LEU A 76 10.83 7.24 19.56
C LEU A 76 10.32 5.79 19.60
N ALA A 77 9.42 5.43 18.69
CA ALA A 77 8.87 4.07 18.61
C ALA A 77 9.93 3.02 18.21
N ALA A 78 10.95 3.42 17.45
CA ALA A 78 12.11 2.59 17.12
C ALA A 78 13.10 2.44 18.30
N GLY A 79 12.91 3.17 19.40
CA GLY A 79 13.82 3.18 20.56
C GLY A 79 15.04 4.09 20.39
N ASP A 80 15.06 4.91 19.34
CA ASP A 80 16.15 5.86 19.07
C ASP A 80 15.91 7.20 19.77
N ALA A 81 16.99 7.95 20.02
CA ALA A 81 16.94 9.29 20.60
C ALA A 81 16.82 10.36 19.50
N PRO A 82 15.69 11.08 19.37
CA PRO A 82 15.51 12.12 18.35
C PRO A 82 16.61 13.19 18.40
N GLU A 83 17.11 13.53 19.58
CA GLU A 83 18.22 14.47 19.76
C GLU A 83 19.48 14.15 18.95
N SER A 84 19.74 12.85 18.70
CA SER A 84 20.91 12.40 17.95
C SER A 84 20.73 12.48 16.43
N LEU A 85 19.48 12.60 15.96
CA LEU A 85 19.12 12.57 14.54
C LEU A 85 18.60 13.92 14.03
N PHE A 86 18.10 14.76 14.93
CA PHE A 86 17.59 16.11 14.66
C PHE A 86 18.68 17.12 15.04
N THR A 87 19.71 17.22 14.20
CA THR A 87 20.91 18.06 14.44
C THR A 87 21.12 19.14 13.38
N GLY A 88 20.30 19.18 12.32
CA GLY A 88 20.47 20.04 11.15
C GLY A 88 21.43 19.49 10.10
N GLY A 89 21.93 20.38 9.23
CA GLY A 89 22.75 20.00 8.06
C GLY A 89 21.89 19.37 6.96
N TYR A 90 22.20 18.12 6.60
CA TYR A 90 21.38 17.32 5.69
C TYR A 90 20.19 16.63 6.37
N GLY A 91 20.09 16.70 7.69
CA GLY A 91 18.97 16.17 8.48
C GLY A 91 18.02 17.27 8.97
N PRO A 92 16.95 16.89 9.70
CA PRO A 92 16.00 17.84 10.25
C PRO A 92 16.68 18.81 11.21
N SER A 93 16.17 20.04 11.26
CA SER A 93 16.62 21.05 12.22
C SER A 93 16.52 20.54 13.67
N PRO A 94 17.35 21.08 14.58
CA PRO A 94 17.29 20.77 16.01
C PRO A 94 15.88 20.82 16.60
N LEU A 95 15.62 19.93 17.55
CA LEU A 95 14.32 19.88 18.24
C LEU A 95 14.02 21.21 18.94
N THR A 96 12.80 21.69 18.77
CA THR A 96 12.26 22.85 19.47
C THR A 96 11.92 22.50 20.93
N ASP A 97 11.78 23.51 21.79
CA ASP A 97 11.37 23.29 23.19
C ASP A 97 9.99 22.67 23.32
N ALA A 98 9.08 22.99 22.39
CA ALA A 98 7.75 22.39 22.30
C ALA A 98 7.84 20.88 21.98
N GLU A 99 8.70 20.50 21.02
CA GLU A 99 8.95 19.11 20.67
C GLU A 99 9.59 18.34 21.83
N ARG A 100 10.60 18.92 22.50
CA ARG A 100 11.21 18.32 23.70
C ARG A 100 10.20 18.12 24.82
N THR A 101 9.32 19.10 25.04
CA THR A 101 8.24 19.01 26.01
C THR A 101 7.27 17.87 25.65
N ALA A 102 6.89 17.73 24.37
CA ALA A 102 6.02 16.66 23.91
C ALA A 102 6.68 15.27 24.05
N ILE A 103 7.97 15.16 23.72
CA ILE A 103 8.77 13.95 23.91
C ILE A 103 8.83 13.57 25.40
N ALA A 104 9.05 14.53 26.29
CA ALA A 104 9.16 14.29 27.74
C ALA A 104 7.84 13.95 28.43
N ARG A 105 6.68 14.20 27.79
CA ARG A 105 5.38 13.78 28.35
C ARG A 105 5.33 12.27 28.48
N ALA A 106 4.85 11.81 29.63
CA ALA A 106 4.60 10.39 29.86
C ALA A 106 3.58 9.86 28.82
N PRO A 107 3.81 8.66 28.24
CA PRO A 107 2.83 8.04 27.36
C PRO A 107 1.48 7.89 28.07
N SER A 108 0.40 8.31 27.41
CA SER A 108 -0.97 8.05 27.82
C SER A 108 -1.50 6.78 27.14
N PRO A 109 -2.49 6.09 27.74
CA PRO A 109 -3.19 5.00 27.07
C PRO A 109 -3.78 5.47 25.74
N GLU A 110 -3.57 4.68 24.69
CA GLU A 110 -4.09 4.99 23.36
C GLU A 110 -5.63 4.88 23.35
N PRO A 111 -6.36 5.92 22.88
CA PRO A 111 -7.78 5.79 22.60
C PRO A 111 -8.03 4.81 21.44
N GLY A 112 -9.28 4.36 21.28
CA GLY A 112 -9.66 3.32 20.31
C GLY A 112 -9.15 3.60 18.89
N TRP A 113 -9.35 4.82 18.38
CA TRP A 113 -8.86 5.26 17.08
C TRP A 113 -7.33 5.26 16.92
N ALA A 114 -6.58 5.57 17.97
CA ALA A 114 -5.12 5.54 17.92
C ALA A 114 -4.61 4.10 17.91
N ALA A 115 -5.14 3.25 18.79
CA ALA A 115 -4.79 1.83 18.86
C ALA A 115 -5.21 1.07 17.58
N GLY A 116 -6.33 1.47 16.99
CA GLY A 116 -6.87 0.88 15.76
C GLY A 116 -6.28 1.43 14.46
N GLU A 117 -5.44 2.47 14.50
CA GLU A 117 -4.87 3.11 13.30
C GLU A 117 -5.90 3.62 12.30
N TYR A 118 -6.92 4.30 12.79
CA TYR A 118 -7.89 4.97 11.94
C TYR A 118 -8.11 6.43 12.38
N PRO A 119 -8.48 7.32 11.45
CA PRO A 119 -8.87 8.68 11.79
C PRO A 119 -10.03 8.72 12.78
N LEU A 120 -9.95 9.58 13.80
CA LEU A 120 -10.99 9.74 14.82
C LEU A 120 -12.40 9.95 14.23
N TRP A 121 -12.52 10.68 13.11
CA TRP A 121 -13.82 10.93 12.48
C TRP A 121 -14.50 9.65 11.94
N LEU A 122 -13.77 8.56 11.71
CA LEU A 122 -14.32 7.27 11.30
C LEU A 122 -14.79 6.40 12.46
N GLU A 123 -14.49 6.77 13.71
CA GLU A 123 -14.72 5.89 14.87
C GLU A 123 -16.18 5.46 14.99
N ALA A 124 -17.13 6.39 14.85
CA ALA A 124 -18.54 6.09 14.93
C ALA A 124 -19.02 5.16 13.81
N GLU A 125 -18.56 5.37 12.57
CA GLU A 125 -18.94 4.55 11.41
C GLU A 125 -18.34 3.15 11.48
N LEU A 126 -17.07 3.04 11.90
CA LEU A 126 -16.39 1.76 12.08
C LEU A 126 -17.01 0.98 13.25
N ALA A 127 -17.34 1.64 14.36
CA ALA A 127 -18.04 1.02 15.47
C ALA A 127 -19.44 0.54 15.05
N ARG A 128 -20.17 1.32 14.23
CA ARG A 128 -21.46 0.91 13.68
C ARG A 128 -21.35 -0.29 12.75
N ALA A 129 -20.32 -0.34 11.90
CA ALA A 129 -20.13 -1.41 10.94
C ALA A 129 -19.65 -2.73 11.57
N PHE A 130 -18.72 -2.66 12.52
CA PHE A 130 -18.02 -3.84 13.04
C PHE A 130 -18.34 -4.18 14.50
N GLY A 131 -18.91 -3.25 15.27
CA GLY A 131 -19.26 -3.47 16.67
C GLY A 131 -18.11 -4.04 17.49
N ALA A 132 -18.35 -5.16 18.18
CA ALA A 132 -17.33 -5.86 18.97
C ALA A 132 -16.15 -6.40 18.13
N GLY A 133 -16.32 -6.58 16.81
CA GLY A 133 -15.28 -7.04 15.89
C GLY A 133 -14.30 -5.95 15.47
N LEU A 134 -14.58 -4.67 15.77
CA LEU A 134 -13.80 -3.53 15.27
C LEU A 134 -12.29 -3.68 15.50
N LYS A 135 -11.88 -4.07 16.70
CA LYS A 135 -10.46 -4.22 17.04
C LYS A 135 -9.77 -5.28 16.19
N ALA A 136 -10.45 -6.40 15.92
CA ALA A 136 -9.89 -7.50 15.13
C ALA A 136 -9.78 -7.10 13.65
N GLU A 137 -10.82 -6.44 13.12
CA GLU A 137 -10.81 -5.93 11.75
C GLU A 137 -9.69 -4.92 11.55
N MET A 138 -9.55 -3.94 12.45
CA MET A 138 -8.52 -2.93 12.31
C MET A 138 -7.10 -3.48 12.47
N ALA A 139 -6.90 -4.51 13.28
CA ALA A 139 -5.63 -5.20 13.35
C ALA A 139 -5.22 -5.83 12.00
N ALA A 140 -6.18 -6.30 11.19
CA ALA A 140 -5.89 -6.84 9.86
C ALA A 140 -5.38 -5.76 8.88
N PHE A 141 -5.86 -4.52 9.00
CA PHE A 141 -5.40 -3.38 8.18
C PHE A 141 -3.99 -2.90 8.55
N GLN A 142 -3.49 -3.26 9.73
CA GLN A 142 -2.14 -2.89 10.18
C GLN A 142 -1.06 -3.83 9.61
N ALA A 143 -1.42 -5.03 9.15
CA ALA A 143 -0.47 -5.93 8.51
C ALA A 143 -0.15 -5.47 7.08
N ARG A 144 1.07 -5.76 6.60
CA ARG A 144 1.38 -5.59 5.18
C ARG A 144 0.57 -6.61 4.38
N ALA A 145 -0.22 -6.14 3.42
CA ALA A 145 -1.05 -7.00 2.60
C ALA A 145 -0.19 -8.00 1.77
N PRO A 146 -0.71 -9.23 1.53
CA PRO A 146 -0.10 -10.14 0.57
C PRO A 146 -0.16 -9.57 -0.85
N VAL A 147 0.61 -10.17 -1.76
CA VAL A 147 0.58 -9.83 -3.18
C VAL A 147 -0.22 -10.90 -3.90
N ASP A 148 -1.43 -10.54 -4.32
CA ASP A 148 -2.31 -11.43 -5.06
C ASP A 148 -2.11 -11.27 -6.56
N LEU A 149 -2.05 -12.40 -7.24
CA LEU A 149 -1.91 -12.53 -8.68
C LEU A 149 -3.16 -13.18 -9.25
N ARG A 150 -3.60 -12.74 -10.42
CA ARG A 150 -4.63 -13.41 -11.23
C ARG A 150 -3.99 -13.97 -12.48
N VAL A 151 -4.04 -15.29 -12.65
CA VAL A 151 -3.58 -15.97 -13.85
C VAL A 151 -4.45 -15.58 -15.04
N ASN A 152 -3.81 -15.30 -16.18
CA ASN A 152 -4.52 -15.06 -17.43
C ASN A 152 -4.78 -16.38 -18.14
N THR A 153 -5.98 -16.92 -17.97
CA THR A 153 -6.38 -18.23 -18.52
C THR A 153 -6.46 -18.26 -20.04
N LEU A 154 -6.42 -17.10 -20.72
CA LEU A 154 -6.27 -17.02 -22.18
C LEU A 154 -4.84 -17.32 -22.65
N LYS A 155 -3.85 -17.27 -21.75
CA LYS A 155 -2.42 -17.37 -22.09
C LYS A 155 -1.69 -18.46 -21.33
N ALA A 156 -2.10 -18.81 -20.12
CA ALA A 156 -1.38 -19.72 -19.25
C ALA A 156 -2.32 -20.52 -18.34
N ARG A 157 -1.83 -21.65 -17.81
CA ARG A 157 -2.51 -22.43 -16.77
C ARG A 157 -1.93 -22.07 -15.40
N ARG A 158 -2.79 -21.99 -14.37
CA ARG A 158 -2.36 -21.67 -12.98
C ARG A 158 -1.24 -22.60 -12.50
N ALA A 159 -1.33 -23.89 -12.81
CA ALA A 159 -0.34 -24.89 -12.44
C ALA A 159 1.07 -24.60 -13.02
N ASP A 160 1.15 -24.09 -14.25
CA ASP A 160 2.44 -23.76 -14.87
C ASP A 160 3.03 -22.49 -14.27
N VAL A 161 2.18 -21.48 -14.02
CA VAL A 161 2.59 -20.21 -13.42
C VAL A 161 3.16 -20.43 -12.01
N ILE A 162 2.44 -21.17 -11.14
CA ILE A 162 2.91 -21.42 -9.77
C ILE A 162 4.19 -22.28 -9.74
N ALA A 163 4.30 -23.27 -10.64
CA ALA A 163 5.49 -24.12 -10.73
C ALA A 163 6.72 -23.29 -11.11
N GLN A 164 6.58 -22.40 -12.10
CA GLN A 164 7.67 -21.52 -12.51
C GLN A 164 8.04 -20.53 -11.41
N LEU A 165 7.07 -19.87 -10.77
CA LEU A 165 7.33 -18.96 -9.66
C LEU A 165 8.10 -19.65 -8.51
N ARG A 166 7.74 -20.90 -8.18
CA ARG A 166 8.46 -21.70 -7.16
C ARG A 166 9.86 -22.09 -7.60
N ALA A 167 10.05 -22.43 -8.89
CA ALA A 167 11.37 -22.68 -9.46
C ALA A 167 12.28 -21.45 -9.33
N ASP A 168 11.71 -20.26 -9.57
CA ASP A 168 12.34 -18.94 -9.42
C ASP A 168 12.43 -18.46 -7.96
N LYS A 169 12.15 -19.36 -7.00
CA LYS A 169 12.28 -19.16 -5.54
C LYS A 169 11.32 -18.12 -4.96
N PHE A 170 10.20 -17.85 -5.63
CA PHE A 170 9.10 -17.10 -5.02
C PHE A 170 8.23 -18.03 -4.16
N PRO A 171 8.06 -17.75 -2.86
CA PRO A 171 7.30 -18.59 -1.93
C PRO A 171 5.78 -18.37 -2.07
N CYS A 172 5.25 -18.46 -3.29
CA CYS A 172 3.83 -18.27 -3.56
C CYS A 172 3.02 -19.57 -3.38
N GLU A 173 1.75 -19.40 -3.05
CA GLU A 173 0.79 -20.46 -2.77
C GLU A 173 -0.49 -20.29 -3.58
N ILE A 174 -1.28 -21.36 -3.64
CA ILE A 174 -2.58 -21.36 -4.30
C ILE A 174 -3.64 -21.21 -3.21
N PRO A 175 -4.40 -20.10 -3.18
CA PRO A 175 -5.55 -19.97 -2.29
C PRO A 175 -6.67 -20.93 -2.73
N ALA A 176 -7.49 -21.37 -1.78
CA ALA A 176 -8.51 -22.39 -2.02
C ALA A 176 -9.77 -21.86 -2.73
N GLU A 177 -10.04 -20.56 -2.62
CA GLU A 177 -11.35 -19.96 -2.91
C GLU A 177 -11.49 -19.43 -4.34
N LEU A 178 -10.40 -19.28 -5.08
CA LEU A 178 -10.38 -18.71 -6.43
C LEU A 178 -9.51 -19.54 -7.37
N ASP A 179 -10.09 -19.98 -8.49
CA ASP A 179 -9.48 -20.92 -9.44
C ASP A 179 -8.27 -20.37 -10.20
N ASP A 180 -8.18 -19.05 -10.35
CA ASP A 180 -7.12 -18.39 -11.11
C ASP A 180 -6.16 -17.58 -10.23
N ALA A 181 -6.37 -17.60 -8.91
CA ALA A 181 -5.57 -16.81 -7.99
C ALA A 181 -4.27 -17.53 -7.59
N ILE A 182 -3.22 -16.74 -7.36
CA ILE A 182 -1.99 -17.14 -6.67
C ILE A 182 -1.70 -16.05 -5.64
N ARG A 183 -1.31 -16.44 -4.43
CA ARG A 183 -0.95 -15.52 -3.35
C ARG A 183 0.53 -15.61 -3.06
N CYS A 184 1.19 -14.46 -2.99
CA CYS A 184 2.58 -14.34 -2.60
C CYS A 184 2.70 -13.56 -1.28
N PRO A 185 3.74 -13.80 -0.46
CA PRO A 185 3.95 -13.04 0.76
C PRO A 185 4.13 -11.54 0.52
N PRO A 186 3.90 -10.72 1.55
CA PRO A 186 4.08 -9.27 1.45
C PRO A 186 5.48 -8.88 0.99
N GLY A 187 5.56 -7.88 0.10
CA GLY A 187 6.84 -7.33 -0.38
C GLY A 187 7.47 -8.03 -1.58
N VAL A 188 6.87 -9.12 -2.07
CA VAL A 188 7.24 -9.73 -3.35
C VAL A 188 6.99 -8.73 -4.50
N ASN A 189 7.99 -8.50 -5.34
CA ASN A 189 7.86 -7.68 -6.55
C ASN A 189 8.08 -8.53 -7.80
N LEU A 190 7.03 -8.70 -8.59
CA LEU A 190 7.02 -9.51 -9.81
C LEU A 190 6.84 -8.69 -11.08
N THR A 191 6.87 -7.36 -10.99
CA THR A 191 6.61 -6.47 -12.15
C THR A 191 7.67 -6.55 -13.25
N ALA A 192 8.88 -7.05 -12.93
CA ALA A 192 9.94 -7.32 -13.90
C ALA A 192 10.04 -8.81 -14.28
N HIS A 193 9.17 -9.67 -13.74
CA HIS A 193 9.22 -11.11 -13.96
C HIS A 193 8.80 -11.45 -15.40
N PRO A 194 9.48 -12.40 -16.10
CA PRO A 194 9.12 -12.76 -17.48
C PRO A 194 7.65 -13.15 -17.67
N LEU A 195 7.08 -13.90 -16.72
CA LEU A 195 5.65 -14.26 -16.72
C LEU A 195 4.69 -13.07 -16.59
N PHE A 196 5.07 -12.03 -15.85
CA PHE A 196 4.27 -10.81 -15.79
C PHE A 196 4.36 -10.06 -17.12
N LEU A 197 5.58 -9.89 -17.64
CA LEU A 197 5.83 -9.19 -18.91
C LEU A 197 5.17 -9.89 -20.12
N SER A 198 5.04 -11.21 -20.09
CA SER A 198 4.32 -11.97 -21.12
C SER A 198 2.80 -11.95 -20.95
N GLY A 199 2.28 -11.40 -19.86
CA GLY A 199 0.86 -11.35 -19.52
C GLY A 199 0.28 -12.71 -19.11
N ALA A 200 1.11 -13.62 -18.57
CA ALA A 200 0.65 -14.90 -18.03
C ALA A 200 -0.13 -14.73 -16.71
N PHE A 201 0.09 -13.63 -16.00
CA PHE A 201 -0.72 -13.19 -14.87
C PHE A 201 -0.73 -11.66 -14.75
N GLU A 202 -1.71 -11.14 -14.02
CA GLU A 202 -1.80 -9.75 -13.58
C GLU A 202 -1.61 -9.67 -12.06
N ILE A 203 -1.04 -8.58 -11.55
CA ILE A 203 -1.08 -8.27 -10.11
C ILE A 203 -2.46 -7.69 -9.81
N GLN A 204 -3.29 -8.42 -9.06
CA GLN A 204 -4.65 -8.00 -8.77
C GLN A 204 -5.10 -8.54 -7.41
N ASP A 205 -5.59 -7.64 -6.57
CA ASP A 205 -6.15 -7.94 -5.26
C ASP A 205 -7.26 -9.00 -5.31
N TRP A 206 -7.30 -9.86 -4.28
CA TRP A 206 -8.26 -10.95 -4.16
C TRP A 206 -9.73 -10.50 -4.26
N ALA A 207 -10.10 -9.37 -3.64
CA ALA A 207 -11.49 -8.89 -3.68
C ALA A 207 -11.91 -8.48 -5.09
N ALA A 208 -10.98 -7.90 -5.87
CA ALA A 208 -11.24 -7.57 -7.27
C ALA A 208 -11.43 -8.82 -8.14
N GLN A 209 -10.66 -9.88 -7.89
CA GLN A 209 -10.84 -11.17 -8.58
C GLN A 209 -12.19 -11.81 -8.20
N ARG A 210 -12.55 -11.77 -6.90
CA ARG A 210 -13.82 -12.30 -6.40
C ARG A 210 -15.03 -11.57 -7.00
N ALA A 211 -14.95 -10.25 -7.15
CA ALA A 211 -16.01 -9.45 -7.78
C ALA A 211 -16.30 -9.89 -9.23
N VAL A 212 -15.25 -10.23 -10.00
CA VAL A 212 -15.41 -10.73 -11.37
C VAL A 212 -16.03 -12.13 -11.37
N ALA A 213 -15.61 -13.02 -10.47
CA ALA A 213 -16.21 -14.34 -10.35
C ALA A 213 -17.71 -14.27 -10.04
N LEU A 214 -18.11 -13.34 -9.16
CA LEU A 214 -19.51 -13.10 -8.79
C LEU A 214 -20.35 -12.49 -9.92
N SER A 215 -19.74 -11.88 -10.93
CA SER A 215 -20.47 -11.33 -12.07
C SER A 215 -20.97 -12.42 -13.02
N GLU A 216 -20.48 -13.66 -12.88
CA GLU A 216 -20.77 -14.81 -13.74
C GLU A 216 -20.72 -14.49 -15.24
N ALA A 217 -19.72 -13.72 -15.68
CA ALA A 217 -19.59 -13.37 -17.09
C ALA A 217 -19.32 -14.61 -17.95
N ARG A 218 -20.07 -14.78 -19.04
CA ARG A 218 -20.01 -15.96 -19.93
C ARG A 218 -19.66 -15.58 -21.36
N PRO A 219 -19.04 -16.50 -22.13
CA PRO A 219 -18.77 -16.28 -23.54
C PRO A 219 -20.00 -15.81 -24.33
N GLY A 220 -19.82 -14.76 -25.14
CA GLY A 220 -20.86 -14.17 -25.99
C GLY A 220 -21.66 -13.04 -25.34
N MET A 221 -21.51 -12.81 -24.03
CA MET A 221 -22.18 -11.71 -23.34
C MET A 221 -21.65 -10.33 -23.77
N ARG A 222 -22.44 -9.30 -23.47
CA ARG A 222 -22.03 -7.89 -23.53
C ARG A 222 -22.00 -7.34 -22.11
N VAL A 223 -20.82 -6.95 -21.64
CA VAL A 223 -20.57 -6.54 -20.25
C VAL A 223 -20.13 -5.08 -20.19
N LEU A 224 -20.53 -4.38 -19.14
CA LEU A 224 -20.12 -3.02 -18.83
C LEU A 224 -19.19 -3.02 -17.62
N ASP A 225 -17.98 -2.50 -17.77
CA ASP A 225 -17.09 -2.11 -16.67
C ASP A 225 -17.08 -0.58 -16.56
N LEU A 226 -17.85 -0.05 -15.61
CA LEU A 226 -18.13 1.39 -15.50
C LEU A 226 -16.98 2.19 -14.85
N ALA A 227 -16.09 1.51 -14.12
CA ALA A 227 -14.95 2.12 -13.42
C ALA A 227 -13.70 1.27 -13.67
N ALA A 228 -13.38 1.14 -14.96
CA ALA A 228 -12.39 0.20 -15.45
C ALA A 228 -10.98 0.49 -14.90
N GLY A 229 -10.67 1.75 -14.55
CA GLY A 229 -9.34 2.15 -14.13
C GLY A 229 -8.30 1.73 -15.16
N ALA A 230 -7.23 1.06 -14.69
CA ALA A 230 -6.20 0.47 -15.55
C ALA A 230 -6.64 -0.83 -16.27
N GLY A 231 -7.93 -1.18 -16.25
CA GLY A 231 -8.50 -2.30 -17.01
C GLY A 231 -8.36 -3.69 -16.37
N GLY A 232 -7.87 -3.78 -15.13
CA GLY A 232 -7.63 -5.07 -14.48
C GLY A 232 -8.85 -5.98 -14.41
N LYS A 233 -10.06 -5.45 -14.15
CA LYS A 233 -11.31 -6.24 -14.12
C LYS A 233 -11.84 -6.53 -15.52
N SER A 234 -11.78 -5.56 -16.44
CA SER A 234 -12.03 -5.78 -17.88
C SER A 234 -11.22 -6.96 -18.45
N LEU A 235 -9.92 -7.06 -18.14
CA LEU A 235 -9.08 -8.19 -18.57
C LEU A 235 -9.52 -9.52 -17.93
N ALA A 236 -9.97 -9.48 -16.66
CA ALA A 236 -10.50 -10.66 -15.98
C ALA A 236 -11.80 -11.16 -16.63
N LEU A 237 -12.70 -10.21 -16.94
CA LEU A 237 -13.96 -10.47 -17.63
C LEU A 237 -13.69 -11.05 -19.03
N ALA A 238 -12.71 -10.52 -19.76
CA ALA A 238 -12.32 -11.06 -21.07
C ALA A 238 -11.87 -12.53 -20.97
N ALA A 239 -11.10 -12.86 -19.93
CA ALA A 239 -10.67 -14.24 -19.67
C ALA A 239 -11.86 -15.15 -19.30
N ALA A 240 -12.75 -14.71 -18.39
CA ALA A 240 -13.97 -15.44 -18.02
C ALA A 240 -14.90 -15.68 -19.21
N MET A 241 -15.00 -14.71 -20.11
CA MET A 241 -15.77 -14.78 -21.36
C MET A 241 -15.04 -15.51 -22.48
N GLN A 242 -13.86 -16.10 -22.21
CA GLN A 242 -13.04 -16.81 -23.20
C GLN A 242 -12.77 -16.00 -24.47
N ASN A 243 -12.57 -14.69 -24.29
CA ASN A 243 -12.37 -13.72 -25.36
C ASN A 243 -13.49 -13.71 -26.43
N ARG A 244 -14.73 -14.04 -26.04
CA ARG A 244 -15.92 -14.03 -26.91
C ARG A 244 -16.99 -13.12 -26.32
N GLY A 245 -17.51 -12.19 -27.13
CA GLY A 245 -18.50 -11.19 -26.71
C GLY A 245 -17.94 -9.78 -26.80
N SER A 246 -18.43 -8.87 -25.95
CA SER A 246 -17.93 -7.49 -25.91
C SER A 246 -17.91 -6.92 -24.50
N ILE A 247 -16.90 -6.12 -24.21
CA ILE A 247 -16.74 -5.41 -22.94
C ILE A 247 -16.67 -3.92 -23.24
N LEU A 248 -17.55 -3.15 -22.64
CA LEU A 248 -17.51 -1.70 -22.67
C LEU A 248 -16.83 -1.21 -21.39
N ALA A 249 -15.63 -0.66 -21.53
CA ALA A 249 -14.83 -0.15 -20.41
C ALA A 249 -14.92 1.39 -20.38
N PHE A 250 -15.38 1.93 -19.26
CA PHE A 250 -15.48 3.37 -19.02
C PHE A 250 -14.67 3.75 -17.78
N ASP A 251 -14.11 4.96 -17.79
CA ASP A 251 -13.50 5.60 -16.64
C ASP A 251 -13.66 7.12 -16.83
N ASP A 252 -13.78 7.88 -15.74
CA ASP A 252 -13.92 9.33 -15.78
C ASP A 252 -12.59 10.03 -16.10
N LYS A 253 -11.46 9.32 -15.96
CA LYS A 253 -10.12 9.84 -16.18
C LYS A 253 -9.48 9.20 -17.40
N PRO A 254 -9.38 9.92 -18.54
CA PRO A 254 -8.82 9.38 -19.78
C PRO A 254 -7.41 8.80 -19.61
N GLU A 255 -6.58 9.37 -18.74
CA GLU A 255 -5.23 8.89 -18.47
C GLU A 255 -5.16 7.48 -17.85
N ARG A 256 -6.26 6.99 -17.25
CA ARG A 256 -6.35 5.63 -16.70
C ARG A 256 -6.65 4.59 -17.76
N LEU A 257 -7.29 5.00 -18.86
CA LEU A 257 -7.60 4.15 -20.02
C LEU A 257 -6.48 4.13 -21.06
N ALA A 258 -5.38 4.84 -20.80
CA ALA A 258 -4.22 4.82 -21.67
C ALA A 258 -3.60 3.40 -21.73
N PRO A 259 -3.24 2.90 -22.92
CA PRO A 259 -2.65 1.57 -23.09
C PRO A 259 -1.20 1.46 -22.58
#